data_AF-A0A931AF42-F1
#
_entry.id   AF-A0A931AF42-F1
#
_cell.length_a   1.000
_cell.length_b   1.000
_cell.length_c   1.000
_cell.angle_alpha   90.00
_cell.angle_beta   90.00
_cell.angle_gamma   90.00
#
_symmetry.space_group_name_H-M   'P 1'
#
loop_
_entity.id
_entity.type
_entity.pdbx_description
1 polymer ?
#
loop_
_entity_poly.entity_id
_entity_poly.type
_entity_poly.pdbx_seq_one_letter_code
_entity_poly.pdbx_strand_id
1 'polypeptide(L)'
;MIVPLVEAVADTCGGKAGALGALLRAGLPVPDGFVVSFPAYLAAVRDLDLGRFPSEPDDLDAARQVIEARPVHATVIDALGRALDELGDPPVAVRSSAANEDTGQVSAAGQHESFLGVHGVSEVADAVRACWASLFSPRAIDYRGALGRDDRPSDDLVMAVIVQRHLDAEVSGVMFTPADPNDATEIEASWGLGPSIVGGTVTPDAYRVAEDGSVTRSVADKRTRLDRRGSQLVIRDVPTRTRDQPTIDDATATQLAKLGKEIAAVLGGPQDIEWAIVDGRTWVLQARPVTAAPPPPRSPSSASDTPAATLTGTPGSRGTVTGTARIVRGPRDFARVHPGDILVCPFTDPAWTPLLRIAAGVVTETGGVLSHAAIVAREHAIPAVLGIPNATSRLHDDTIITIDGTTGTVTVTNAIERRWEAGPHGHPAPND
;
A
#
# COMPACT_ATOMS: atom_id res chain seq x y z
N MET A 1 15.68 19.76 16.27
CA MET A 1 14.22 19.48 16.23
C MET A 1 13.78 19.26 14.80
N ILE A 2 14.03 20.24 13.92
CA ILE A 2 13.91 20.07 12.47
C ILE A 2 15.28 19.76 11.89
N VAL A 3 15.35 18.82 10.95
CA VAL A 3 16.57 18.40 10.24
C VAL A 3 16.28 18.49 8.74
N PRO A 4 17.13 19.14 7.92
CA PRO A 4 16.99 19.09 6.46
C PRO A 4 16.94 17.65 5.97
N LEU A 5 16.07 17.32 5.01
CA LEU A 5 15.88 15.92 4.59
C LEU A 5 17.19 15.29 4.07
N VAL A 6 18.04 16.06 3.40
CA VAL A 6 19.37 15.63 2.94
C VAL A 6 20.33 15.25 4.08
N GLU A 7 20.11 15.78 5.29
CA GLU A 7 20.91 15.47 6.48
C GLU A 7 20.30 14.35 7.33
N ALA A 8 19.11 13.86 6.97
CA ALA A 8 18.42 12.83 7.74
C ALA A 8 19.21 11.50 7.76
N VAL A 9 19.24 10.87 8.94
CA VAL A 9 19.83 9.56 9.20
C VAL A 9 18.86 8.72 10.02
N ALA A 10 18.92 7.39 9.87
CA ALA A 10 17.96 6.47 10.47
C ALA A 10 17.89 6.60 12.01
N ASP A 11 19.05 6.74 12.66
CA ASP A 11 19.18 6.79 14.12
C ASP A 11 18.40 7.93 14.79
N THR A 12 18.16 9.04 14.07
CA THR A 12 17.47 10.22 14.61
C THR A 12 16.17 10.57 13.89
N CYS A 13 15.93 9.96 12.73
CA CYS A 13 14.84 10.32 11.82
C CYS A 13 14.03 9.12 11.29
N GLY A 14 14.37 7.89 11.68
CA GLY A 14 13.69 6.68 11.24
C GLY A 14 14.11 6.19 9.86
N GLY A 15 13.77 4.94 9.55
CA GLY A 15 14.24 4.24 8.35
C GLY A 15 13.91 4.96 7.04
N LYS A 16 12.66 5.40 6.88
CA LYS A 16 12.20 6.11 5.67
C LYS A 16 12.96 7.40 5.43
N ALA A 17 13.08 8.25 6.45
CA ALA A 17 13.77 9.52 6.33
C ALA A 17 15.27 9.32 6.09
N GLY A 18 15.88 8.34 6.77
CA GLY A 18 17.28 7.98 6.58
C GLY A 18 17.58 7.51 5.16
N ALA A 19 16.69 6.69 4.59
CA ALA A 19 16.79 6.24 3.19
C ALA A 19 16.69 7.43 2.22
N LEU A 20 15.67 8.27 2.34
CA LEU A 20 15.51 9.46 1.49
C LEU A 20 16.70 10.43 1.60
N GLY A 21 17.22 10.64 2.82
CA GLY A 21 18.42 11.45 3.04
C GLY A 21 19.65 10.86 2.36
N ALA A 22 19.83 9.54 2.39
CA ALA A 22 20.92 8.87 1.68
C ALA A 22 20.82 9.05 0.16
N LEU A 23 19.61 8.93 -0.41
CA LEU A 23 19.37 9.15 -1.83
C LEU A 23 19.64 10.60 -2.25
N LEU A 24 19.22 11.59 -1.46
CA LEU A 24 19.54 13.00 -1.70
C LEU A 24 21.05 13.27 -1.69
N ARG A 25 21.78 12.70 -0.72
CA ARG A 25 23.25 12.84 -0.66
C ARG A 25 23.96 12.17 -1.85
N ALA A 26 23.34 11.14 -2.43
CA ALA A 26 23.80 10.50 -3.66
C ALA A 26 23.41 11.27 -4.95
N GLY A 27 22.67 12.37 -4.85
CA GLY A 27 22.24 13.19 -5.98
C GLY A 27 21.04 12.62 -6.75
N LEU A 28 20.30 11.69 -6.15
CA LEU A 28 19.12 11.08 -6.77
C LEU A 28 17.89 11.98 -6.63
N PRO A 29 16.88 11.85 -7.54
CA PRO A 29 15.80 12.82 -7.66
C PRO A 29 14.72 12.62 -6.59
N VAL A 30 15.01 12.96 -5.35
CA VAL A 30 14.05 12.98 -4.24
C VAL A 30 13.53 14.41 -4.07
N PRO A 31 12.23 14.65 -3.85
CA PRO A 31 11.74 15.99 -3.57
C PRO A 31 12.32 16.54 -2.26
N ASP A 32 12.67 17.82 -2.26
CA ASP A 32 13.21 18.47 -1.06
C ASP A 32 12.19 18.55 0.08
N GLY A 33 12.70 18.66 1.30
CA GLY A 33 11.90 18.71 2.50
C GLY A 33 12.74 18.75 3.77
N PHE A 34 12.10 18.49 4.90
CA PHE A 34 12.72 18.42 6.21
C PHE A 34 12.05 17.33 7.06
N VAL A 35 12.65 17.05 8.21
CA VAL A 35 12.18 16.01 9.14
C VAL A 35 12.01 16.61 10.54
N VAL A 36 10.85 16.36 11.15
CA VAL A 36 10.63 16.51 12.58
C VAL A 36 11.22 15.29 13.27
N SER A 37 12.42 15.45 13.85
CA SER A 37 13.27 14.36 14.38
C SER A 37 12.72 13.67 15.65
N PHE A 38 13.27 12.51 16.02
CA PHE A 38 12.91 11.83 17.29
C PHE A 38 13.05 12.70 18.54
N PRO A 39 14.11 13.53 18.70
CA PRO A 39 14.18 14.47 19.82
C PRO A 39 13.00 15.46 19.88
N ALA A 40 12.41 15.83 18.73
CA ALA A 40 11.24 16.70 18.71
C ALA A 40 9.98 15.96 19.20
N TYR A 41 9.81 14.69 18.82
CA TYR A 41 8.75 13.83 19.36
C TYR A 41 8.89 13.67 20.87
N LEU A 42 10.06 13.26 21.36
CA LEU A 42 10.32 13.06 22.79
C LEU A 42 10.05 14.35 23.59
N ALA A 43 10.46 15.50 23.08
CA ALA A 43 10.16 16.79 23.69
C ALA A 43 8.65 17.11 23.72
N ALA A 44 7.91 16.71 22.69
CA ALA A 44 6.47 16.95 22.59
C ALA A 44 5.64 16.07 23.53
N VAL A 45 6.07 14.83 23.79
CA VAL A 45 5.33 13.88 24.63
C VAL A 45 5.81 13.79 26.08
N ARG A 46 6.95 14.42 26.42
CA ARG A 46 7.59 14.33 27.75
C ARG A 46 6.62 14.59 28.90
N ASP A 47 5.78 15.61 28.79
CA ASP A 47 4.90 16.05 29.89
C ASP A 47 3.56 15.29 29.90
N LEU A 48 3.34 14.35 28.97
CA LEU A 48 2.11 13.55 28.88
C LEU A 48 2.13 12.31 29.78
N ASP A 49 3.31 11.97 30.33
CA ASP A 49 3.52 10.78 31.17
C ASP A 49 2.99 9.51 30.50
N LEU A 50 3.36 9.30 29.23
CA LEU A 50 2.86 8.17 28.44
C LEU A 50 3.23 6.82 29.08
N GLY A 51 4.34 6.75 29.81
CA GLY A 51 4.77 5.53 30.51
C GLY A 51 3.79 5.03 31.59
N ARG A 52 2.77 5.82 31.95
CA ARG A 52 1.69 5.38 32.86
C ARG A 52 0.68 4.45 32.21
N PHE A 53 0.58 4.43 30.89
CA PHE A 53 -0.39 3.61 30.17
C PHE A 53 0.12 2.17 30.10
N PRO A 54 -0.62 1.19 30.66
CA PRO A 54 -0.32 -0.23 30.46
C PRO A 54 -0.37 -0.63 28.97
N SER A 55 0.11 -1.82 28.65
CA SER A 55 0.13 -2.37 27.28
C SER A 55 -1.20 -3.00 26.85
N GLU A 56 -2.30 -2.71 27.52
CA GLU A 56 -3.62 -3.20 27.12
C GLU A 56 -4.21 -2.32 25.99
N PRO A 57 -5.00 -2.87 25.06
CA PRO A 57 -5.49 -2.13 23.90
C PRO A 57 -6.25 -0.82 24.23
N ASP A 58 -7.09 -0.85 25.27
CA ASP A 58 -7.86 0.33 25.70
C ASP A 58 -6.95 1.43 26.28
N ASP A 59 -5.85 1.05 26.95
CA ASP A 59 -4.89 1.98 27.54
C ASP A 59 -4.02 2.66 26.46
N LEU A 60 -3.68 1.91 25.40
CA LEU A 60 -2.92 2.45 24.27
C LEU A 60 -3.78 3.38 23.39
N ASP A 61 -5.08 3.09 23.24
CA ASP A 61 -5.99 4.07 22.60
C ASP A 61 -6.12 5.34 23.44
N ALA A 62 -6.12 5.24 24.78
CA ALA A 62 -6.07 6.43 25.64
C ALA A 62 -4.77 7.23 25.46
N ALA A 63 -3.62 6.56 25.27
CA ALA A 63 -2.35 7.23 24.95
C ALA A 63 -2.45 8.01 23.62
N ARG A 64 -3.03 7.40 22.58
CA ARG A 64 -3.32 8.05 21.29
C ARG A 64 -4.17 9.31 21.48
N GLN A 65 -5.29 9.20 22.19
CA GLN A 65 -6.22 10.30 22.42
C GLN A 65 -5.56 11.48 23.17
N VAL A 66 -4.69 11.18 24.14
CA VAL A 66 -3.95 12.23 24.89
C VAL A 66 -2.98 12.99 23.98
N ILE A 67 -2.31 12.33 23.05
CA ILE A 67 -1.44 12.99 22.06
C ILE A 67 -2.28 13.84 21.10
N GLU A 68 -3.40 13.32 20.60
CA GLU A 68 -4.28 14.03 19.67
C GLU A 68 -4.92 15.29 20.27
N ALA A 69 -5.29 15.23 21.55
CA ALA A 69 -5.89 16.35 22.25
C ALA A 69 -4.89 17.48 22.58
N ARG A 70 -3.59 17.22 22.49
CA ARG A 70 -2.55 18.19 22.86
C ARG A 70 -2.10 19.01 21.66
N PRO A 71 -2.27 20.35 21.66
CA PRO A 71 -1.69 21.19 20.63
C PRO A 71 -0.17 21.02 20.55
N VAL A 72 0.38 21.06 19.33
CA VAL A 72 1.83 21.05 19.14
C VAL A 72 2.43 22.26 19.83
N HIS A 73 3.53 22.06 20.56
CA HIS A 73 4.16 23.12 21.34
C HIS A 73 4.63 24.27 20.44
N ALA A 74 4.49 25.52 20.91
CA ALA A 74 4.79 26.73 20.12
C ALA A 74 6.21 26.72 19.53
N THR A 75 7.20 26.21 20.25
CA THR A 75 8.59 26.10 19.74
C THR A 75 8.72 25.16 18.54
N VAL A 76 7.89 24.12 18.43
CA VAL A 76 7.83 23.23 17.28
C VAL A 76 7.09 23.92 16.13
N ILE A 77 5.97 24.61 16.42
CA ILE A 77 5.22 25.40 15.43
C ILE A 77 6.13 26.47 14.79
N ASP A 78 6.88 27.23 15.58
CA ASP A 78 7.80 28.26 15.09
C ASP A 78 8.91 27.64 14.22
N ALA A 79 9.39 26.45 14.58
CA ALA A 79 10.40 25.74 13.81
C ALA A 79 9.84 25.19 12.49
N LEU A 80 8.60 24.68 12.50
CA LEU A 80 7.87 24.26 11.30
C LEU A 80 7.64 25.45 10.37
N GLY A 81 7.20 26.60 10.90
CA GLY A 81 6.97 27.82 10.12
C GLY A 81 8.23 28.26 9.37
N ARG A 82 9.38 28.38 10.07
CA ARG A 82 10.65 28.71 9.43
C ARG A 82 11.05 27.71 8.34
N ALA A 83 10.92 26.41 8.61
CA ALA A 83 11.30 25.37 7.66
C ALA A 83 10.37 25.34 6.43
N LEU A 84 9.08 25.64 6.61
CA LEU A 84 8.13 25.79 5.50
C LEU A 84 8.42 27.05 4.68
N ASP A 85 8.70 28.18 5.32
CA ASP A 85 9.08 29.42 4.65
C ASP A 85 10.33 29.23 3.77
N GLU A 86 11.36 28.54 4.30
CA GLU A 86 12.57 28.15 3.56
C GLU A 86 12.25 27.25 2.35
N LEU A 87 11.24 26.38 2.47
CA LEU A 87 10.76 25.53 1.37
C LEU A 87 9.91 26.31 0.34
N GLY A 88 9.50 27.53 0.67
CA GLY A 88 8.63 28.41 -0.12
C GLY A 88 7.13 28.23 0.14
N ASP A 89 6.77 27.71 1.32
CA ASP A 89 5.41 27.34 1.74
C ASP A 89 4.59 26.59 0.66
N PRO A 90 5.15 25.56 0.00
CA PRO A 90 4.38 24.78 -0.96
C PRO A 90 3.41 23.84 -0.22
N PRO A 91 2.40 23.29 -0.92
CA PRO A 91 1.73 22.09 -0.44
C PRO A 91 2.75 20.98 -0.19
N VAL A 92 2.59 20.26 0.92
CA VAL A 92 3.52 19.22 1.37
C VAL A 92 2.82 17.87 1.58
N ALA A 93 3.60 16.81 1.45
CA ALA A 93 3.30 15.49 1.98
C ALA A 93 3.92 15.37 3.38
N VAL A 94 3.12 14.92 4.35
CA VAL A 94 3.54 14.70 5.73
C VAL A 94 3.45 13.20 6.01
N ARG A 95 4.59 12.56 6.32
CA ARG A 95 4.69 11.10 6.41
C ARG A 95 5.40 10.69 7.69
N SER A 96 4.88 9.64 8.30
CA SER A 96 5.52 8.94 9.42
C SER A 96 6.84 8.27 9.00
N SER A 97 7.78 8.23 9.94
CA SER A 97 9.07 7.55 9.84
C SER A 97 9.50 7.08 11.23
N ALA A 98 9.01 5.91 11.66
CA ALA A 98 9.30 5.39 13.01
C ALA A 98 10.69 4.75 13.09
N ALA A 99 11.27 4.66 14.30
CA ALA A 99 12.58 4.03 14.53
C ALA A 99 12.62 2.55 14.11
N ASN A 100 11.48 1.88 14.23
CA ASN A 100 11.34 0.43 14.05
C ASN A 100 10.52 0.07 12.79
N GLU A 101 10.28 1.05 11.92
CA GLU A 101 9.61 0.89 10.63
C GLU A 101 10.60 0.39 9.57
N ASP A 102 10.13 -0.40 8.61
CA ASP A 102 10.91 -0.91 7.48
C ASP A 102 12.15 -1.76 7.85
N THR A 103 12.11 -2.47 8.98
CA THR A 103 13.03 -3.59 9.23
C THR A 103 12.71 -4.69 8.23
N GLY A 104 13.68 -5.15 7.42
CA GLY A 104 13.50 -6.07 6.28
C GLY A 104 12.95 -7.49 6.58
N GLN A 105 12.21 -7.66 7.67
CA GLN A 105 11.57 -8.89 8.11
C GLN A 105 10.07 -8.97 7.72
N VAL A 106 9.32 -7.85 7.68
CA VAL A 106 7.89 -7.81 7.31
C VAL A 106 7.53 -6.43 6.75
N SER A 107 6.73 -6.35 5.68
CA SER A 107 6.27 -5.09 5.07
C SER A 107 5.46 -4.29 6.08
N ALA A 108 6.00 -3.15 6.52
CA ALA A 108 5.30 -2.23 7.41
C ALA A 108 4.28 -1.34 6.67
N ALA A 109 3.70 -1.83 5.57
CA ALA A 109 2.88 -1.02 4.67
C ALA A 109 1.67 -0.40 5.38
N GLY A 110 1.62 0.93 5.38
CA GLY A 110 0.47 1.74 5.79
C GLY A 110 -0.01 1.55 7.24
N GLN A 111 0.91 1.27 8.15
CA GLN A 111 0.63 1.20 9.59
C GLN A 111 0.37 2.56 10.23
N HIS A 112 1.04 3.58 9.70
CA HIS A 112 1.07 4.90 10.27
C HIS A 112 0.49 5.91 9.29
N GLU A 113 0.07 7.06 9.81
CA GLU A 113 -0.63 8.07 9.03
C GLU A 113 0.31 8.75 8.03
N SER A 114 -0.26 9.11 6.88
CA SER A 114 0.38 9.91 5.83
C SER A 114 -0.65 10.84 5.21
N PHE A 115 -0.28 12.11 5.07
CA PHE A 115 -1.14 13.17 4.57
C PHE A 115 -0.52 13.77 3.32
N LEU A 116 -1.34 14.08 2.31
CA LEU A 116 -0.90 14.66 1.04
C LEU A 116 -1.59 16.00 0.79
N GLY A 117 -0.86 16.96 0.24
CA GLY A 117 -1.42 18.26 -0.15
C GLY A 117 -1.73 19.17 1.03
N VAL A 118 -1.12 18.93 2.18
CA VAL A 118 -1.24 19.74 3.40
C VAL A 118 -0.60 21.10 3.15
N HIS A 119 -1.21 22.20 3.60
CA HIS A 119 -0.71 23.54 3.30
C HIS A 119 -0.75 24.47 4.50
N GLY A 120 0.35 25.19 4.74
CA GLY A 120 0.49 26.12 5.84
C GLY A 120 0.82 25.45 7.19
N VAL A 121 1.48 26.22 8.06
CA VAL A 121 2.06 25.73 9.33
C VAL A 121 1.05 25.06 10.26
N SER A 122 -0.20 25.55 10.30
CA SER A 122 -1.24 24.99 11.19
C SER A 122 -1.63 23.58 10.76
N GLU A 123 -1.92 23.38 9.46
CA GLU A 123 -2.32 22.07 8.96
C GLU A 123 -1.14 21.07 9.04
N VAL A 124 0.08 21.55 8.78
CA VAL A 124 1.31 20.73 8.93
C VAL A 124 1.50 20.31 10.39
N ALA A 125 1.31 21.21 11.36
CA ALA A 125 1.41 20.87 12.77
C ALA A 125 0.35 19.83 13.19
N ASP A 126 -0.89 19.96 12.70
CA ASP A 126 -1.94 18.97 12.95
C ASP A 126 -1.60 17.60 12.34
N ALA A 127 -1.07 17.58 11.11
CA ALA A 127 -0.62 16.35 10.45
C ALA A 127 0.56 15.69 11.20
N VAL A 128 1.54 16.47 11.67
CA VAL A 128 2.65 15.98 12.49
C VAL A 128 2.14 15.34 13.78
N ARG A 129 1.20 15.99 14.48
CA ARG A 129 0.56 15.44 15.69
C ARG A 129 -0.15 14.12 15.39
N ALA A 130 -0.88 14.04 14.29
CA ALA A 130 -1.58 12.82 13.89
C ALA A 130 -0.60 11.68 13.57
N CYS A 131 0.52 11.95 12.90
CA CYS A 131 1.58 10.96 12.70
C CYS A 131 2.15 10.44 14.03
N TRP A 132 2.40 11.31 15.00
CA TRP A 132 2.85 10.90 16.34
C TRP A 132 1.84 10.03 17.08
N ALA A 133 0.56 10.43 17.07
CA ALA A 133 -0.51 9.66 17.68
C ALA A 133 -0.65 8.27 17.04
N SER A 134 -0.39 8.15 15.74
CA SER A 134 -0.51 6.89 15.00
C SER A 134 0.43 5.77 15.48
N LEU A 135 1.45 6.07 16.28
CA LEU A 135 2.26 5.06 17.00
C LEU A 135 1.38 4.14 17.85
N PHE A 136 0.31 4.68 18.43
CA PHE A 136 -0.60 3.99 19.33
C PHE A 136 -1.93 3.64 18.64
N SER A 137 -1.97 3.66 17.30
CA SER A 137 -3.13 3.17 16.58
C SER A 137 -3.28 1.64 16.76
N PRO A 138 -4.51 1.10 16.74
CA PRO A 138 -4.73 -0.35 16.83
C PRO A 138 -3.89 -1.14 15.81
N ARG A 139 -3.70 -0.60 14.60
CA ARG A 139 -2.90 -1.22 13.54
C ARG A 139 -1.42 -1.33 13.90
N ALA A 140 -0.86 -0.26 14.47
CA ALA A 140 0.55 -0.24 14.86
C ALA A 140 0.82 -1.18 16.05
N ILE A 141 -0.15 -1.30 16.97
CA ILE A 141 -0.11 -2.22 18.11
C ILE A 141 -0.17 -3.67 17.62
N ASP A 142 -1.18 -4.02 16.81
CA ASP A 142 -1.34 -5.37 16.24
C ASP A 142 -0.10 -5.84 15.48
N TYR A 143 0.58 -4.92 14.78
CA TYR A 143 1.81 -5.23 14.05
C TYR A 143 2.99 -5.49 14.99
N ARG A 144 3.23 -4.63 15.98
CA ARG A 144 4.33 -4.82 16.93
C ARG A 144 4.12 -6.07 17.79
N GLY A 145 2.90 -6.31 18.25
CA GLY A 145 2.53 -7.55 18.93
C GLY A 145 2.82 -8.80 18.09
N ALA A 146 2.57 -8.75 16.77
CA ALA A 146 2.90 -9.86 15.86
C ALA A 146 4.40 -10.12 15.71
N LEU A 147 5.24 -9.10 15.91
CA LEU A 147 6.71 -9.22 15.94
C LEU A 147 7.25 -9.57 17.34
N GLY A 148 6.38 -9.78 18.33
CA GLY A 148 6.76 -9.98 19.73
C GLY A 148 7.45 -8.76 20.34
N ARG A 149 7.20 -7.57 19.80
CA ARG A 149 7.73 -6.31 20.32
C ARG A 149 6.83 -5.73 21.40
N ASP A 150 7.44 -5.01 22.32
CA ASP A 150 6.73 -4.33 23.40
C ASP A 150 6.01 -3.09 22.85
N ASP A 151 4.72 -2.99 23.16
CA ASP A 151 3.87 -1.85 22.80
C ASP A 151 3.91 -0.73 23.84
N ARG A 152 4.59 -0.94 24.97
CA ARG A 152 4.68 0.06 26.03
C ARG A 152 5.38 1.33 25.50
N PRO A 153 4.84 2.52 25.80
CA PRO A 153 5.53 3.77 25.59
C PRO A 153 6.92 3.72 26.22
N SER A 154 7.94 3.90 25.40
CA SER A 154 9.35 3.83 25.79
C SER A 154 10.17 4.78 24.93
N ASP A 155 11.42 5.03 25.34
CA ASP A 155 12.36 5.87 24.58
C ASP A 155 12.71 5.27 23.21
N ASP A 156 12.42 3.98 22.99
CA ASP A 156 12.62 3.28 21.71
C ASP A 156 11.36 3.32 20.81
N LEU A 157 10.19 3.71 21.35
CA LEU A 157 8.95 3.88 20.59
C LEU A 157 8.79 5.35 20.15
N VAL A 158 9.64 5.74 19.22
CA VAL A 158 9.75 7.12 18.71
C VAL A 158 9.39 7.23 17.23
N MET A 159 8.80 8.36 16.88
CA MET A 159 8.33 8.67 15.53
C MET A 159 8.91 10.00 15.05
N ALA A 160 9.63 9.96 13.95
CA ALA A 160 9.96 11.15 13.20
C ALA A 160 8.88 11.38 12.14
N VAL A 161 8.79 12.61 11.64
CA VAL A 161 7.82 12.98 10.61
C VAL A 161 8.52 13.70 9.48
N ILE A 162 8.45 13.12 8.28
CA ILE A 162 8.96 13.71 7.05
C ILE A 162 7.93 14.73 6.55
N VAL A 163 8.38 15.94 6.24
CA VAL A 163 7.60 16.97 5.56
C VAL A 163 8.31 17.28 4.24
N GLN A 164 7.72 16.83 3.14
CA GLN A 164 8.33 16.87 1.82
C GLN A 164 7.42 17.62 0.85
N ARG A 165 7.99 18.32 -0.14
CA ARG A 165 7.20 18.94 -1.21
C ARG A 165 6.21 17.95 -1.81
N HIS A 166 4.95 18.34 -1.91
CA HIS A 166 3.94 17.54 -2.60
C HIS A 166 4.17 17.62 -4.11
N LEU A 167 3.98 16.48 -4.78
CA LEU A 167 4.07 16.37 -6.23
C LEU A 167 2.71 15.98 -6.80
N ASP A 168 2.13 16.88 -7.60
CA ASP A 168 0.90 16.62 -8.35
C ASP A 168 1.21 15.71 -9.55
N ALA A 169 1.43 14.44 -9.28
CA ALA A 169 1.88 13.46 -10.26
C ALA A 169 0.90 13.30 -11.44
N GLU A 170 1.45 13.30 -12.65
CA GLU A 170 0.71 12.90 -13.86
C GLU A 170 0.57 11.39 -13.93
N VAL A 171 1.66 10.71 -13.57
CA VAL A 171 1.82 9.26 -13.45
C VAL A 171 2.59 8.99 -12.18
N SER A 172 2.23 7.94 -11.48
CA SER A 172 3.00 7.43 -10.34
C SER A 172 3.03 5.92 -10.37
N GLY A 173 3.89 5.35 -9.57
CA GLY A 173 4.10 3.92 -9.58
C GLY A 173 4.89 3.39 -8.41
N VAL A 174 4.99 2.06 -8.41
CA VAL A 174 5.82 1.29 -7.50
C VAL A 174 6.80 0.48 -8.37
N MET A 175 8.02 0.30 -7.89
CA MET A 175 9.05 -0.46 -8.59
C MET A 175 9.79 -1.35 -7.60
N PHE A 176 9.94 -2.63 -7.95
CA PHE A 176 10.72 -3.59 -7.17
C PHE A 176 11.99 -3.92 -7.95
N THR A 177 13.14 -3.59 -7.37
CA THR A 177 14.43 -3.98 -7.95
C THR A 177 14.71 -5.45 -7.63
N PRO A 178 15.34 -6.19 -8.54
CA PRO A 178 15.57 -7.61 -8.34
C PRO A 178 16.67 -7.87 -7.28
N ALA A 179 16.64 -9.07 -6.69
CA ALA A 179 17.71 -9.58 -5.83
C ALA A 179 18.87 -10.19 -6.62
N ASP A 180 18.55 -10.94 -7.67
CA ASP A 180 19.51 -11.41 -8.66
C ASP A 180 19.59 -10.38 -9.79
N PRO A 181 20.77 -9.84 -10.14
CA PRO A 181 20.91 -8.91 -11.27
C PRO A 181 20.43 -9.44 -12.62
N ASN A 182 20.26 -10.77 -12.79
CA ASN A 182 19.72 -11.36 -14.00
C ASN A 182 18.18 -11.38 -14.02
N ASP A 183 17.53 -11.16 -12.88
CA ASP A 183 16.09 -10.99 -12.82
C ASP A 183 15.70 -9.58 -13.30
N ALA A 184 14.46 -9.44 -13.72
CA ALA A 184 13.97 -8.16 -14.23
C ALA A 184 13.52 -7.24 -13.08
N THR A 185 13.62 -5.93 -13.32
CA THR A 185 12.92 -4.94 -12.50
C THR A 185 11.43 -4.97 -12.83
N GLU A 186 10.59 -5.10 -11.80
CA GLU A 186 9.13 -5.05 -11.92
C GLU A 186 8.65 -3.62 -11.62
N ILE A 187 7.83 -3.05 -12.48
CA ILE A 187 7.32 -1.68 -12.38
C ILE A 187 5.81 -1.71 -12.57
N GLU A 188 5.07 -1.09 -11.66
CA GLU A 188 3.65 -0.82 -11.82
C GLU A 188 3.39 0.67 -11.90
N ALA A 189 2.51 1.10 -12.81
CA ALA A 189 2.21 2.51 -13.01
C ALA A 189 0.73 2.78 -13.27
N SER A 190 0.23 3.90 -12.73
CA SER A 190 -1.12 4.38 -12.96
C SER A 190 -1.14 5.91 -13.11
N TRP A 191 -2.24 6.43 -13.63
CA TRP A 191 -2.46 7.86 -13.78
C TRP A 191 -2.70 8.53 -12.40
N GLY A 192 -2.15 9.73 -12.22
CA GLY A 192 -2.33 10.51 -11.00
C GLY A 192 -1.42 10.08 -9.86
N LEU A 193 -1.88 10.32 -8.63
CA LEU A 193 -1.15 10.11 -7.38
C LEU A 193 -1.07 8.63 -6.96
N GLY A 194 0.08 8.30 -6.35
CA GLY A 194 0.48 6.94 -5.98
C GLY A 194 -0.38 6.17 -4.98
N PRO A 195 -1.11 6.80 -4.02
CA PRO A 195 -1.91 6.05 -3.05
C PRO A 195 -2.93 5.10 -3.68
N SER A 196 -3.37 5.39 -4.90
CA SER A 196 -4.30 4.50 -5.62
C SER A 196 -3.71 3.11 -5.90
N ILE A 197 -2.41 3.05 -6.19
CA ILE A 197 -1.66 1.84 -6.52
C ILE A 197 -1.29 1.08 -5.25
N VAL A 198 -0.69 1.78 -4.29
CA VAL A 198 -0.28 1.20 -2.98
C VAL A 198 -1.50 0.61 -2.26
N GLY A 199 -2.61 1.35 -2.23
CA GLY A 199 -3.88 0.90 -1.64
C GLY A 199 -4.67 -0.08 -2.50
N GLY A 200 -4.16 -0.48 -3.67
CA GLY A 200 -4.79 -1.47 -4.56
C GLY A 200 -6.16 -1.07 -5.10
N THR A 201 -6.52 0.22 -5.05
CA THR A 201 -7.82 0.73 -5.53
C THR A 201 -7.88 0.90 -7.05
N VAL A 202 -6.73 0.78 -7.71
CA VAL A 202 -6.62 0.72 -9.16
C VAL A 202 -5.85 -0.54 -9.56
N THR A 203 -6.20 -1.11 -10.72
CA THR A 203 -5.34 -2.10 -11.39
C THR A 203 -4.37 -1.33 -12.29
N PRO A 204 -3.07 -1.28 -11.96
CA PRO A 204 -2.09 -0.51 -12.72
C PRO A 204 -1.64 -1.24 -13.98
N ASP A 205 -0.96 -0.52 -14.86
CA ASP A 205 -0.12 -1.15 -15.90
C ASP A 205 1.05 -1.85 -15.23
N ALA A 206 1.52 -2.94 -15.83
CA ALA A 206 2.70 -3.67 -15.38
C ALA A 206 3.77 -3.65 -16.47
N TYR A 207 5.00 -3.35 -16.10
CA TYR A 207 6.18 -3.36 -16.96
C TYR A 207 7.26 -4.18 -16.29
N ARG A 208 7.96 -4.97 -17.09
CA ARG A 208 9.07 -5.78 -16.65
C ARG A 208 10.26 -5.50 -17.56
N VAL A 209 11.36 -5.05 -16.95
CA VAL A 209 12.56 -4.62 -17.65
C VAL A 209 13.69 -5.58 -17.33
N ALA A 210 14.08 -6.39 -18.31
CA ALA A 210 15.17 -7.34 -18.16
C ALA A 210 16.55 -6.65 -18.17
N GLU A 211 17.60 -7.40 -17.83
CA GLU A 211 18.95 -6.86 -17.76
C GLU A 211 19.46 -6.31 -19.11
N ASP A 212 19.02 -6.91 -20.22
CA ASP A 212 19.35 -6.47 -21.58
C ASP A 212 18.56 -5.23 -22.05
N GLY A 213 17.67 -4.70 -21.19
CA GLY A 213 16.81 -3.56 -21.49
C GLY A 213 15.53 -3.91 -22.25
N SER A 214 15.26 -5.20 -22.50
CA SER A 214 13.98 -5.61 -23.09
C SER A 214 12.82 -5.34 -22.13
N VAL A 215 11.74 -4.77 -22.67
CA VAL A 215 10.55 -4.41 -21.91
C VAL A 215 9.38 -5.29 -22.34
N THR A 216 8.79 -5.99 -21.39
CA THR A 216 7.47 -6.61 -21.55
C THR A 216 6.46 -5.84 -20.73
N ARG A 217 5.29 -5.53 -21.30
CA ARG A 217 4.24 -4.77 -20.60
C ARG A 217 2.85 -5.37 -20.74
N SER A 218 2.02 -5.11 -19.74
CA SER A 218 0.59 -5.38 -19.73
C SER A 218 -0.14 -4.08 -19.39
N VAL A 219 -1.11 -3.69 -20.23
CA VAL A 219 -1.87 -2.45 -20.05
C VAL A 219 -3.22 -2.78 -19.41
N ALA A 220 -3.53 -2.15 -18.28
CA ALA A 220 -4.78 -2.34 -17.53
C ALA A 220 -5.80 -1.21 -17.79
N ASP A 221 -7.05 -1.39 -17.35
CA ASP A 221 -8.16 -0.42 -17.55
C ASP A 221 -7.92 0.92 -16.80
N LYS A 222 -7.20 0.95 -15.67
CA LYS A 222 -6.86 2.17 -14.91
C LYS A 222 -8.03 3.17 -14.81
N ARG A 223 -9.21 2.68 -14.43
CA ARG A 223 -10.50 3.38 -14.57
C ARG A 223 -10.51 4.76 -13.92
N THR A 224 -9.87 4.86 -12.77
CA THR A 224 -9.83 6.05 -11.94
C THR A 224 -8.40 6.51 -11.73
N ARG A 225 -8.26 7.80 -11.48
CA ARG A 225 -7.02 8.44 -11.02
C ARG A 225 -7.29 9.25 -9.76
N LEU A 226 -6.30 9.35 -8.91
CA LEU A 226 -6.34 10.21 -7.73
C LEU A 226 -5.56 11.49 -8.04
N ASP A 227 -6.16 12.65 -7.78
CA ASP A 227 -5.52 13.96 -8.00
C ASP A 227 -5.75 14.86 -6.80
N ARG A 228 -5.01 15.97 -6.73
CA ARG A 228 -5.24 17.01 -5.73
C ARG A 228 -6.07 18.16 -6.32
N ARG A 229 -7.00 18.70 -5.54
CA ARG A 229 -7.75 19.92 -5.82
C ARG A 229 -7.76 20.81 -4.57
N GLY A 230 -6.91 21.83 -4.55
CA GLY A 230 -6.66 22.58 -3.32
C GLY A 230 -5.93 21.71 -2.30
N SER A 231 -6.47 21.61 -1.07
CA SER A 231 -5.95 20.70 -0.03
C SER A 231 -6.61 19.32 -0.01
N GLN A 232 -7.55 19.05 -0.94
CA GLN A 232 -8.28 17.79 -0.97
C GLN A 232 -7.79 16.85 -2.07
N LEU A 233 -7.81 15.55 -1.78
CA LEU A 233 -7.64 14.52 -2.79
C LEU A 233 -9.00 14.17 -3.41
N VAL A 234 -9.04 14.04 -4.73
CA VAL A 234 -10.24 13.76 -5.50
C VAL A 234 -10.00 12.59 -6.44
N ILE A 235 -10.94 11.65 -6.44
CA ILE A 235 -10.96 10.55 -7.40
C ILE A 235 -11.68 11.04 -8.66
N ARG A 236 -11.07 10.83 -9.82
CA ARG A 236 -11.64 11.18 -11.12
C ARG A 236 -11.61 9.99 -12.06
N ASP A 237 -12.62 9.90 -12.92
CA ASP A 237 -12.59 8.96 -14.03
C ASP A 237 -11.51 9.35 -15.04
N VAL A 238 -10.70 8.38 -15.44
CA VAL A 238 -9.81 8.53 -16.59
C VAL A 238 -10.67 8.45 -17.86
N PRO A 239 -10.48 9.29 -18.89
CA PRO A 239 -11.23 9.11 -20.15
C PRO A 239 -10.89 7.77 -20.82
N THR A 240 -11.86 7.09 -21.41
CA THR A 240 -11.66 5.76 -22.04
C THR A 240 -10.48 5.74 -23.02
N ARG A 241 -10.34 6.77 -23.86
CA ARG A 241 -9.21 6.90 -24.80
C ARG A 241 -7.83 6.92 -24.15
N THR A 242 -7.75 7.30 -22.88
CA THR A 242 -6.51 7.40 -22.09
C THR A 242 -6.30 6.14 -21.22
N ARG A 243 -7.38 5.46 -20.84
CA ARG A 243 -7.33 4.20 -20.07
C ARG A 243 -6.56 3.10 -20.78
N ASP A 244 -6.83 2.92 -22.07
CA ASP A 244 -6.22 1.85 -22.89
C ASP A 244 -4.80 2.18 -23.37
N GLN A 245 -4.28 3.36 -23.01
CA GLN A 245 -2.91 3.74 -23.32
C GLN A 245 -1.96 3.30 -22.19
N PRO A 246 -0.71 2.92 -22.52
CA PRO A 246 0.31 2.73 -21.52
C PRO A 246 0.59 4.06 -20.82
N THR A 247 0.69 4.00 -19.49
CA THR A 247 1.05 5.13 -18.62
C THR A 247 2.45 5.66 -18.86
N ILE A 248 3.38 4.79 -19.24
CA ILE A 248 4.76 5.13 -19.57
C ILE A 248 5.20 4.36 -20.82
N ASP A 249 6.16 4.90 -21.56
CA ASP A 249 6.78 4.21 -22.68
C ASP A 249 7.96 3.33 -22.24
N ASP A 250 8.46 2.50 -23.16
CA ASP A 250 9.54 1.56 -22.87
C ASP A 250 10.86 2.28 -22.51
N ALA A 251 11.08 3.49 -23.04
CA ALA A 251 12.22 4.32 -22.70
C ALA A 251 12.16 4.79 -21.24
N THR A 252 11.00 5.27 -20.79
CA THR A 252 10.75 5.67 -19.41
C THR A 252 10.85 4.47 -18.46
N ALA A 253 10.29 3.31 -18.84
CA ALA A 253 10.42 2.08 -18.06
C ALA A 253 11.89 1.67 -17.88
N THR A 254 12.69 1.76 -18.93
CA THR A 254 14.13 1.48 -18.88
C THR A 254 14.89 2.48 -18.00
N GLN A 255 14.54 3.77 -18.06
CA GLN A 255 15.12 4.81 -17.20
C GLN A 255 14.78 4.58 -15.72
N LEU A 256 13.53 4.20 -15.42
CA LEU A 256 13.10 3.81 -14.08
C LEU A 256 13.89 2.61 -13.58
N ALA A 257 14.03 1.55 -14.39
CA ALA A 257 14.79 0.37 -14.00
C ALA A 257 16.26 0.70 -13.70
N LYS A 258 16.89 1.58 -14.49
CA LYS A 258 18.24 2.08 -14.22
C LYS A 258 18.30 2.86 -12.90
N LEU A 259 17.36 3.78 -12.67
CA LEU A 259 17.26 4.52 -11.42
C LEU A 259 17.07 3.58 -10.22
N GLY A 260 16.27 2.52 -10.36
CA GLY A 260 16.10 1.48 -9.35
C GLY A 260 17.42 0.80 -8.98
N LYS A 261 18.23 0.43 -9.96
CA LYS A 261 19.57 -0.15 -9.72
C LYS A 261 20.49 0.80 -8.97
N GLU A 262 20.47 2.08 -9.31
CA GLU A 262 21.25 3.11 -8.60
C GLU A 262 20.79 3.25 -7.14
N ILE A 263 19.48 3.28 -6.89
CA ILE A 263 18.89 3.32 -5.55
C ILE A 263 19.27 2.07 -4.74
N ALA A 264 19.17 0.88 -5.33
CA ALA A 264 19.54 -0.38 -4.69
C ALA A 264 21.04 -0.43 -4.32
N ALA A 265 21.91 0.12 -5.17
CA ALA A 265 23.33 0.24 -4.89
C ALA A 265 23.61 1.20 -3.72
N VAL A 266 22.91 2.34 -3.65
CA VAL A 266 23.05 3.32 -2.54
C VAL A 266 22.55 2.74 -1.22
N LEU A 267 21.43 2.01 -1.24
CA LEU A 267 20.77 1.48 -0.03
C LEU A 267 21.22 0.06 0.34
N GLY A 268 22.09 -0.58 -0.45
CA GLY A 268 22.75 -1.82 -0.10
C GLY A 268 21.90 -3.09 -0.25
N GLY A 269 20.97 -3.13 -1.19
CA GLY A 269 20.17 -4.32 -1.47
C GLY A 269 18.90 -4.03 -2.27
N PRO A 270 18.05 -5.04 -2.53
CA PRO A 270 16.83 -4.91 -3.33
C PRO A 270 15.81 -3.98 -2.66
N GLN A 271 15.21 -3.08 -3.43
CA GLN A 271 14.32 -2.03 -2.96
C GLN A 271 12.92 -2.11 -3.59
N ASP A 272 11.91 -1.88 -2.75
CA ASP A 272 10.56 -1.45 -3.07
C ASP A 272 10.55 0.08 -3.07
N ILE A 273 10.28 0.68 -4.24
CA ILE A 273 10.45 2.11 -4.52
C ILE A 273 9.13 2.70 -5.00
N GLU A 274 8.65 3.72 -4.30
CA GLU A 274 7.55 4.56 -4.79
C GLU A 274 8.11 5.74 -5.58
N TRP A 275 7.53 5.99 -6.76
CA TRP A 275 7.97 7.05 -7.66
C TRP A 275 6.82 7.81 -8.30
N ALA A 276 7.11 9.01 -8.80
CA ALA A 276 6.18 9.85 -9.53
C ALA A 276 6.84 10.52 -10.74
N ILE A 277 6.04 10.85 -11.74
CA ILE A 277 6.43 11.69 -12.88
C ILE A 277 5.61 12.98 -12.82
N VAL A 278 6.32 14.11 -12.84
CA VAL A 278 5.75 15.47 -12.91
C VAL A 278 6.53 16.23 -13.98
N ASP A 279 5.84 16.83 -14.95
CA ASP A 279 6.45 17.58 -16.05
C ASP A 279 7.53 16.76 -16.80
N GLY A 280 7.26 15.47 -16.99
CA GLY A 280 8.19 14.53 -17.65
C GLY A 280 9.44 14.17 -16.82
N ARG A 281 9.54 14.61 -15.56
CA ARG A 281 10.65 14.30 -14.65
C ARG A 281 10.24 13.25 -13.62
N THR A 282 11.06 12.21 -13.47
CA THR A 282 10.91 11.19 -12.43
C THR A 282 11.41 11.70 -11.08
N TRP A 283 10.65 11.38 -10.03
CA TRP A 283 10.94 11.66 -8.64
C TRP A 283 10.76 10.39 -7.79
N VAL A 284 11.65 10.20 -6.82
CA VAL A 284 11.60 9.11 -5.83
C VAL A 284 10.90 9.62 -4.58
N LEU A 285 9.82 8.95 -4.20
CA LEU A 285 8.99 9.33 -3.07
C LEU A 285 9.33 8.52 -1.80
N GLN A 286 9.70 7.25 -1.97
CA GLN A 286 10.07 6.35 -0.87
C GLN A 286 10.93 5.22 -1.44
N ALA A 287 11.82 4.67 -0.61
CA ALA A 287 12.54 3.43 -0.91
C ALA A 287 12.74 2.64 0.39
N ARG A 288 12.50 1.33 0.33
CA ARG A 288 12.67 0.41 1.46
C ARG A 288 13.06 -0.99 0.96
N PRO A 289 13.67 -1.84 1.81
CA PRO A 289 14.02 -3.20 1.40
C PRO A 289 12.81 -4.03 0.93
N VAL A 290 12.98 -4.84 -0.11
CA VAL A 290 11.95 -5.81 -0.54
C VAL A 290 11.82 -6.91 0.51
N THR A 291 10.62 -7.09 1.07
CA THR A 291 10.32 -8.15 2.05
C THR A 291 9.78 -9.43 1.41
N ALA A 292 9.06 -9.31 0.29
CA ALA A 292 8.49 -10.44 -0.45
C ALA A 292 8.49 -10.21 -1.96
N ALA A 293 9.44 -10.86 -2.66
CA ALA A 293 9.64 -10.72 -4.09
C ALA A 293 8.44 -11.27 -4.91
N PRO A 294 8.08 -10.63 -6.04
CA PRO A 294 7.09 -11.14 -6.97
C PRO A 294 7.47 -12.52 -7.53
N PRO A 295 6.48 -13.40 -7.83
CA PRO A 295 6.77 -14.64 -8.52
C PRO A 295 7.26 -14.36 -9.96
N PRO A 296 8.23 -15.12 -10.51
CA PRO A 296 8.62 -14.95 -11.90
C PRO A 296 7.43 -15.24 -12.83
N PRO A 297 7.28 -14.46 -13.92
CA PRO A 297 6.17 -14.61 -14.84
C PRO A 297 6.25 -15.95 -15.59
N ARG A 298 5.08 -16.49 -15.97
CA ARG A 298 4.99 -17.48 -17.04
C ARG A 298 4.27 -16.85 -18.22
N SER A 299 4.67 -17.24 -19.43
CA SER A 299 3.93 -16.95 -20.65
C SER A 299 2.47 -17.37 -20.45
N PRO A 300 1.49 -16.59 -20.93
CA PRO A 300 0.10 -17.00 -20.87
C PRO A 300 0.02 -18.39 -21.51
N SER A 301 -0.42 -19.38 -20.74
CA SER A 301 -0.81 -20.67 -21.31
C SER A 301 -1.82 -20.35 -22.39
N SER A 302 -1.56 -20.82 -23.62
CA SER A 302 -2.54 -20.78 -24.70
C SER A 302 -3.88 -21.22 -24.13
N ALA A 303 -4.90 -20.38 -24.25
CA ALA A 303 -6.26 -20.70 -23.85
C ALA A 303 -6.72 -21.94 -24.63
N SER A 304 -6.60 -23.11 -24.01
CA SER A 304 -7.21 -24.34 -24.46
C SER A 304 -8.06 -24.85 -23.30
N ASP A 305 -9.39 -24.81 -23.52
CA ASP A 305 -10.48 -25.23 -22.64
C ASP A 305 -10.48 -24.62 -21.23
N THR A 306 -10.83 -23.34 -21.15
CA THR A 306 -11.32 -22.76 -19.89
C THR A 306 -12.80 -23.12 -19.72
N PRO A 307 -13.20 -23.92 -18.71
CA PRO A 307 -14.61 -24.14 -18.43
C PRO A 307 -15.31 -22.81 -18.10
N ALA A 308 -16.58 -22.68 -18.52
CA ALA A 308 -17.38 -21.44 -18.51
C ALA A 308 -17.55 -20.75 -17.13
N ALA A 309 -17.05 -21.33 -16.04
CA ALA A 309 -17.14 -20.82 -14.67
C ALA A 309 -15.78 -20.36 -14.08
N THR A 310 -14.78 -20.07 -14.92
CA THR A 310 -13.45 -19.63 -14.46
C THR A 310 -13.29 -18.12 -14.61
N LEU A 311 -12.93 -17.45 -13.52
CA LEU A 311 -12.51 -16.04 -13.50
C LEU A 311 -10.98 -15.97 -13.65
N THR A 312 -10.50 -14.94 -14.34
CA THR A 312 -9.06 -14.69 -14.52
C THR A 312 -8.67 -13.32 -13.98
N GLY A 313 -7.47 -13.25 -13.41
CA GLY A 313 -6.87 -12.04 -12.85
C GLY A 313 -5.36 -12.12 -12.82
N THR A 314 -4.75 -11.20 -12.09
CA THR A 314 -3.29 -11.08 -11.89
C THR A 314 -2.82 -12.08 -10.83
N PRO A 315 -1.84 -12.96 -11.13
CA PRO A 315 -1.21 -13.84 -10.15
C PRO A 315 -0.43 -13.03 -9.09
N GLY A 316 -1.00 -12.89 -7.88
CA GLY A 316 -0.40 -12.06 -6.82
C GLY A 316 0.55 -12.83 -5.89
N SER A 317 0.20 -14.09 -5.59
CA SER A 317 0.95 -14.98 -4.70
C SER A 317 0.67 -16.44 -5.08
N ARG A 318 1.72 -17.27 -5.11
CA ARG A 318 1.68 -18.64 -5.65
C ARG A 318 0.87 -19.61 -4.80
N GLY A 319 0.52 -20.73 -5.42
CA GLY A 319 -0.15 -21.86 -4.78
C GLY A 319 -1.59 -22.02 -5.23
N THR A 320 -2.22 -23.09 -4.77
CA THR A 320 -3.61 -23.42 -5.09
C THR A 320 -4.33 -23.81 -3.83
N VAL A 321 -5.53 -23.29 -3.63
CA VAL A 321 -6.34 -23.61 -2.46
C VAL A 321 -7.82 -23.65 -2.80
N THR A 322 -8.55 -24.55 -2.15
CA THR A 322 -10.01 -24.65 -2.22
C THR A 322 -10.58 -24.35 -0.85
N GLY A 323 -11.56 -23.46 -0.80
CA GLY A 323 -12.16 -23.01 0.45
C GLY A 323 -13.47 -22.25 0.22
N THR A 324 -14.08 -21.85 1.32
CA THR A 324 -15.34 -21.10 1.30
C THR A 324 -15.07 -19.65 0.96
N ALA A 325 -15.72 -19.12 -0.08
CA ALA A 325 -15.65 -17.72 -0.43
C ALA A 325 -16.35 -16.86 0.65
N ARG A 326 -15.61 -15.87 1.17
CA ARG A 326 -16.14 -14.84 2.07
C ARG A 326 -16.06 -13.47 1.42
N ILE A 327 -17.22 -12.89 1.14
CA ILE A 327 -17.29 -11.56 0.56
C ILE A 327 -17.23 -10.51 1.66
N VAL A 328 -16.14 -9.73 1.65
CA VAL A 328 -15.85 -8.68 2.63
C VAL A 328 -15.75 -7.36 1.89
N ARG A 329 -16.62 -6.41 2.22
CA ARG A 329 -16.67 -5.07 1.58
C ARG A 329 -16.10 -3.98 2.48
N GLY A 330 -15.85 -4.29 3.74
CA GLY A 330 -15.23 -3.37 4.70
C GLY A 330 -15.27 -3.90 6.13
N PRO A 331 -14.88 -3.08 7.11
CA PRO A 331 -14.69 -3.49 8.51
C PRO A 331 -15.90 -4.18 9.17
N ARG A 332 -17.12 -3.82 8.75
CA ARG A 332 -18.35 -4.42 9.27
C ARG A 332 -18.48 -5.92 8.96
N ASP A 333 -17.77 -6.39 7.94
CA ASP A 333 -17.78 -7.80 7.52
C ASP A 333 -16.68 -8.63 8.19
N PHE A 334 -15.73 -8.01 8.91
CA PHE A 334 -14.52 -8.69 9.40
C PHE A 334 -14.83 -9.86 10.33
N ALA A 335 -15.85 -9.71 11.19
CA ALA A 335 -16.27 -10.75 12.12
C ALA A 335 -16.86 -12.01 11.44
N ARG A 336 -17.15 -11.95 10.13
CA ARG A 336 -17.69 -13.08 9.36
C ARG A 336 -16.60 -13.99 8.78
N VAL A 337 -15.34 -13.56 8.81
CA VAL A 337 -14.21 -14.30 8.25
C VAL A 337 -13.69 -15.30 9.28
N HIS A 338 -13.60 -16.56 8.88
CA HIS A 338 -13.08 -17.63 9.73
C HIS A 338 -11.74 -18.15 9.19
N PRO A 339 -10.90 -18.76 10.04
CA PRO A 339 -9.70 -19.44 9.58
C PRO A 339 -10.00 -20.45 8.47
N GLY A 340 -9.26 -20.37 7.36
CA GLY A 340 -9.44 -21.24 6.20
C GLY A 340 -10.41 -20.74 5.12
N ASP A 341 -11.09 -19.62 5.34
CA ASP A 341 -11.92 -18.98 4.32
C ASP A 341 -11.06 -18.35 3.21
N ILE A 342 -11.59 -18.26 1.99
CA ILE A 342 -11.00 -17.48 0.89
C ILE A 342 -11.63 -16.10 0.89
N LEU A 343 -10.82 -15.08 1.17
CA LEU A 343 -11.25 -13.69 1.22
C LEU A 343 -11.52 -13.16 -0.19
N VAL A 344 -12.74 -12.67 -0.46
CA VAL A 344 -13.13 -12.02 -1.71
C VAL A 344 -13.53 -10.58 -1.42
N CYS A 345 -12.85 -9.60 -2.00
CA CYS A 345 -13.06 -8.19 -1.68
C CYS A 345 -12.80 -7.26 -2.87
N PRO A 346 -13.25 -5.99 -2.83
CA PRO A 346 -12.94 -5.03 -3.90
C PRO A 346 -11.43 -4.77 -4.00
N PHE A 347 -10.82 -4.46 -2.87
CA PHE A 347 -9.38 -4.27 -2.66
C PHE A 347 -9.07 -4.53 -1.19
N THR A 348 -7.79 -4.61 -0.83
CA THR A 348 -7.36 -4.62 0.57
C THR A 348 -6.58 -3.37 0.89
N ASP A 349 -6.70 -2.92 2.14
CA ASP A 349 -5.83 -1.92 2.74
C ASP A 349 -5.19 -2.53 4.02
N PRO A 350 -4.23 -1.85 4.66
CA PRO A 350 -3.55 -2.36 5.85
C PRO A 350 -4.47 -2.81 7.00
N ALA A 351 -5.69 -2.27 7.12
CA ALA A 351 -6.66 -2.70 8.15
C ALA A 351 -7.09 -4.17 8.01
N TRP A 352 -6.88 -4.76 6.83
CA TRP A 352 -7.31 -6.12 6.50
C TRP A 352 -6.24 -7.16 6.81
N THR A 353 -5.03 -6.73 7.17
CA THR A 353 -3.89 -7.61 7.48
C THR A 353 -4.22 -8.70 8.50
N PRO A 354 -4.97 -8.44 9.60
CA PRO A 354 -5.38 -9.49 10.51
C PRO A 354 -6.20 -10.60 9.85
N LEU A 355 -7.02 -10.27 8.84
CA LEU A 355 -7.81 -11.25 8.08
C LEU A 355 -6.92 -12.08 7.15
N LEU A 356 -5.95 -11.45 6.50
CA LEU A 356 -5.02 -12.13 5.60
C LEU A 356 -4.16 -13.18 6.33
N ARG A 357 -3.91 -13.00 7.64
CA ARG A 357 -3.22 -14.01 8.48
C ARG A 357 -4.00 -15.30 8.67
N ILE A 358 -5.34 -15.23 8.67
CA ILE A 358 -6.21 -16.39 8.94
C ILE A 358 -6.85 -16.95 7.68
N ALA A 359 -6.87 -16.18 6.60
CA ALA A 359 -7.42 -16.61 5.32
C ALA A 359 -6.60 -17.76 4.70
N ALA A 360 -7.27 -18.64 3.97
CA ALA A 360 -6.62 -19.66 3.15
C ALA A 360 -6.06 -19.07 1.84
N GLY A 361 -6.64 -17.97 1.36
CA GLY A 361 -6.27 -17.29 0.13
C GLY A 361 -7.07 -16.01 -0.08
N VAL A 362 -6.68 -15.19 -1.08
CA VAL A 362 -7.30 -13.88 -1.33
C VAL A 362 -7.63 -13.65 -2.81
N VAL A 363 -8.79 -13.04 -3.06
CA VAL A 363 -9.26 -12.58 -4.36
C VAL A 363 -9.65 -11.10 -4.26
N THR A 364 -9.14 -10.26 -5.16
CA THR A 364 -9.49 -8.83 -5.21
C THR A 364 -10.05 -8.41 -6.57
N GLU A 365 -10.91 -7.39 -6.60
CA GLU A 365 -11.43 -6.80 -7.85
C GLU A 365 -10.43 -5.90 -8.54
N THR A 366 -9.59 -5.22 -7.76
CA THR A 366 -8.53 -4.32 -8.22
C THR A 366 -7.18 -4.67 -7.60
N GLY A 367 -6.09 -4.12 -8.15
CA GLY A 367 -4.73 -4.28 -7.65
C GLY A 367 -3.82 -5.08 -8.59
N GLY A 368 -2.52 -4.79 -8.50
CA GLY A 368 -1.45 -5.46 -9.24
C GLY A 368 -0.62 -6.41 -8.36
N VAL A 369 0.42 -7.02 -8.95
CA VAL A 369 1.37 -7.91 -8.27
C VAL A 369 2.23 -7.19 -7.22
N LEU A 370 2.35 -5.86 -7.30
CA LEU A 370 3.04 -5.04 -6.29
C LEU A 370 2.09 -4.39 -5.27
N SER A 371 0.79 -4.71 -5.32
CA SER A 371 -0.19 -4.17 -4.36
C SER A 371 -0.04 -4.75 -2.95
N HIS A 372 -0.61 -4.06 -1.97
CA HIS A 372 -0.68 -4.51 -0.57
C HIS A 372 -1.19 -5.96 -0.43
N ALA A 373 -2.30 -6.31 -1.11
CA ALA A 373 -2.86 -7.66 -1.09
C ALA A 373 -1.84 -8.71 -1.53
N ALA A 374 -1.08 -8.43 -2.60
CA ALA A 374 -0.08 -9.33 -3.14
C ALA A 374 1.09 -9.52 -2.18
N ILE A 375 1.62 -8.42 -1.63
CA ILE A 375 2.76 -8.43 -0.72
C ILE A 375 2.43 -9.24 0.54
N VAL A 376 1.33 -8.91 1.21
CA VAL A 376 0.93 -9.57 2.47
C VAL A 376 0.58 -11.05 2.22
N ALA A 377 -0.06 -11.37 1.09
CA ALA A 377 -0.33 -12.76 0.74
C ALA A 377 0.96 -13.58 0.55
N ARG A 378 2.01 -12.99 -0.04
CA ARG A 378 3.32 -13.63 -0.18
C ARG A 378 4.01 -13.84 1.16
N GLU A 379 3.95 -12.84 2.05
CA GLU A 379 4.51 -12.93 3.41
C GLU A 379 3.85 -14.03 4.25
N HIS A 380 2.54 -14.27 4.06
CA HIS A 380 1.81 -15.36 4.71
C HIS A 380 1.76 -16.66 3.89
N ALA A 381 2.42 -16.70 2.73
CA ALA A 381 2.44 -17.85 1.83
C ALA A 381 1.03 -18.39 1.46
N ILE A 382 0.05 -17.49 1.31
CA ILE A 382 -1.30 -17.83 0.85
C ILE A 382 -1.47 -17.49 -0.64
N PRO A 383 -2.22 -18.28 -1.42
CA PRO A 383 -2.49 -17.97 -2.83
C PRO A 383 -3.29 -16.67 -2.99
N ALA A 384 -2.98 -15.89 -4.02
CA ALA A 384 -3.66 -14.64 -4.32
C ALA A 384 -3.93 -14.44 -5.82
N VAL A 385 -5.17 -14.05 -6.15
CA VAL A 385 -5.56 -13.63 -7.51
C VAL A 385 -6.19 -12.24 -7.46
N LEU A 386 -5.60 -11.28 -8.16
CA LEU A 386 -5.92 -9.86 -8.01
C LEU A 386 -6.53 -9.29 -9.28
N GLY A 387 -7.19 -8.13 -9.19
CA GLY A 387 -7.64 -7.43 -10.37
C GLY A 387 -8.69 -8.19 -11.20
N ILE A 388 -9.59 -8.94 -10.56
CA ILE A 388 -10.72 -9.62 -11.23
C ILE A 388 -11.95 -8.70 -11.21
N PRO A 389 -12.29 -8.01 -12.32
CA PRO A 389 -13.37 -7.03 -12.28
C PRO A 389 -14.69 -7.67 -11.84
N ASN A 390 -15.36 -7.03 -10.87
CA ASN A 390 -16.65 -7.44 -10.32
C ASN A 390 -16.64 -8.81 -9.61
N ALA A 391 -15.51 -9.29 -9.10
CA ALA A 391 -15.43 -10.54 -8.33
C ALA A 391 -16.46 -10.64 -7.19
N THR A 392 -16.72 -9.55 -6.47
CA THR A 392 -17.65 -9.53 -5.32
C THR A 392 -19.13 -9.61 -5.72
N SER A 393 -19.46 -9.47 -7.01
CA SER A 393 -20.80 -9.69 -7.55
C SER A 393 -20.91 -10.96 -8.39
N ARG A 394 -19.80 -11.44 -8.95
CA ARG A 394 -19.71 -12.69 -9.71
C ARG A 394 -19.55 -13.93 -8.84
N LEU A 395 -18.95 -13.77 -7.67
CA LEU A 395 -18.84 -14.80 -6.63
C LEU A 395 -19.92 -14.56 -5.56
N HIS A 396 -20.32 -15.62 -4.88
CA HIS A 396 -21.31 -15.57 -3.81
C HIS A 396 -20.69 -16.01 -2.49
N ASP A 397 -21.17 -15.42 -1.39
CA ASP A 397 -20.78 -15.83 -0.05
C ASP A 397 -21.13 -17.31 0.17
N ASP A 398 -20.35 -18.01 1.01
CA ASP A 398 -20.52 -19.43 1.33
C ASP A 398 -20.31 -20.40 0.14
N THR A 399 -19.87 -19.90 -1.01
CA THR A 399 -19.62 -20.75 -2.18
C THR A 399 -18.22 -21.34 -2.11
N ILE A 400 -18.07 -22.63 -2.40
CA ILE A 400 -16.75 -23.25 -2.50
C ILE A 400 -16.10 -22.84 -3.81
N ILE A 401 -14.93 -22.20 -3.70
CA ILE A 401 -14.12 -21.80 -4.84
C ILE A 401 -12.72 -22.40 -4.71
N THR A 402 -12.11 -22.67 -5.86
CA THR A 402 -10.69 -22.99 -5.97
C THR A 402 -9.99 -21.79 -6.59
N ILE A 403 -8.95 -21.29 -5.94
CA ILE A 403 -8.08 -20.26 -6.50
C ILE A 403 -6.72 -20.87 -6.82
N ASP A 404 -6.17 -20.54 -7.97
CA ASP A 404 -4.78 -20.81 -8.34
C ASP A 404 -4.08 -19.47 -8.52
N GLY A 405 -3.39 -19.04 -7.46
CA GLY A 405 -2.61 -17.81 -7.44
C GLY A 405 -1.32 -17.90 -8.26
N THR A 406 -0.99 -19.07 -8.81
CA THR A 406 0.11 -19.24 -9.76
C THR A 406 -0.31 -18.89 -11.19
N THR A 407 -1.52 -19.31 -11.58
CA THR A 407 -2.07 -19.05 -12.93
C THR A 407 -3.00 -17.84 -12.98
N GLY A 408 -3.39 -17.30 -11.83
CA GLY A 408 -4.31 -16.17 -11.74
C GLY A 408 -5.75 -16.58 -12.04
N THR A 409 -6.17 -17.79 -11.64
CA THR A 409 -7.50 -18.33 -11.95
C THR A 409 -8.33 -18.58 -10.69
N VAL A 410 -9.65 -18.39 -10.81
CA VAL A 410 -10.63 -18.71 -9.77
C VAL A 410 -11.76 -19.52 -10.40
N THR A 411 -12.03 -20.70 -9.86
CA THR A 411 -13.07 -21.61 -10.36
C THR A 411 -14.10 -21.86 -9.27
N VAL A 412 -15.38 -21.81 -9.62
CA VAL A 412 -16.48 -22.16 -8.71
C VAL A 412 -16.67 -23.67 -8.72
N THR A 413 -16.47 -24.32 -7.57
CA THR A 413 -16.40 -25.78 -7.47
C THR A 413 -17.76 -26.43 -7.18
N ASN A 414 -18.75 -25.65 -6.70
CA ASN A 414 -20.16 -26.07 -6.64
C ASN A 414 -21.08 -24.84 -6.80
N ALA A 415 -21.83 -24.78 -7.90
CA ALA A 415 -23.06 -24.00 -7.90
C ALA A 415 -24.04 -24.74 -6.98
N ILE A 416 -24.48 -24.12 -5.88
CA ILE A 416 -25.69 -24.61 -5.22
C ILE A 416 -26.82 -24.37 -6.24
N GLU A 417 -27.16 -25.41 -7.01
CA GLU A 417 -28.41 -25.47 -7.74
C GLU A 417 -29.53 -25.35 -6.71
N ARG A 418 -30.01 -24.14 -6.47
CA ARG A 418 -31.30 -23.94 -5.82
C ARG A 418 -32.35 -24.46 -6.79
N ARG A 419 -32.66 -25.75 -6.73
CA ARG A 419 -33.88 -26.31 -7.29
C ARG A 419 -35.03 -25.52 -6.68
N TRP A 420 -35.67 -24.68 -7.50
CA TRP A 420 -37.04 -24.27 -7.25
C TRP A 420 -37.89 -25.54 -7.25
N GLU A 421 -38.20 -26.07 -6.07
CA GLU A 421 -39.28 -27.04 -5.95
C GLU A 421 -40.60 -26.30 -6.19
N ALA A 422 -41.07 -26.36 -7.44
CA ALA A 422 -42.45 -26.08 -7.75
C ALA A 422 -43.32 -27.09 -6.98
N GLY A 423 -44.11 -26.60 -6.03
CA GLY A 423 -45.06 -27.41 -5.27
C GLY A 423 -46.03 -28.17 -6.18
N PRO A 424 -46.44 -29.39 -5.82
CA PRO A 424 -47.15 -30.27 -6.74
C PRO A 424 -48.66 -30.04 -6.69
N HIS A 425 -49.20 -28.92 -7.18
CA HIS A 425 -50.64 -28.82 -7.44
C HIS A 425 -50.96 -27.93 -8.65
N GLY A 426 -51.22 -28.58 -9.78
CA GLY A 426 -51.80 -27.98 -10.97
C GLY A 426 -52.42 -29.06 -11.84
N HIS A 427 -53.63 -29.52 -11.47
CA HIS A 427 -54.46 -30.31 -12.38
C HIS A 427 -54.97 -29.40 -13.53
N PRO A 428 -55.02 -29.89 -14.78
CA PRO A 428 -55.54 -29.12 -15.90
C PRO A 428 -57.08 -29.11 -15.94
N ALA A 429 -57.59 -28.04 -16.56
CA ALA A 429 -58.98 -27.61 -16.70
C ALA A 429 -59.91 -28.62 -17.45
N PRO A 430 -61.19 -28.28 -17.63
CA PRO A 430 -61.50 -27.64 -18.93
C PRO A 430 -62.59 -26.56 -18.92
N ASN A 431 -62.57 -25.80 -20.01
CA ASN A 431 -63.61 -24.90 -20.52
C ASN A 431 -64.99 -25.59 -20.59
N ASP A 432 -66.00 -24.99 -19.95
CA ASP A 432 -67.14 -24.29 -20.58
C ASP A 432 -68.04 -23.68 -19.48
#